data_AF-A0A971SVI4-F1
#
_entry.id   AF-A0A971SVI4-F1
#
_cell.length_a   1.000
_cell.length_b   1.000
_cell.length_c   1.000
_cell.angle_alpha   90.00
_cell.angle_beta   90.00
_cell.angle_gamma   90.00
#
_symmetry.space_group_name_H-M   'P 1'
#
loop_
_entity.id
_entity.type
_entity.pdbx_description
1 polymer ?
#
loop_
_entity_poly.entity_id
_entity_poly.type
_entity_poly.pdbx_seq_one_letter_code
_entity_poly.pdbx_strand_id
1 'polypeptide(L)'
;MLISIGSVILDDVHQRDGTVRRDLMGGGCIHCGMAMRLWCDDVGVLAKHGEDFPLRLERSLKELFAPEGIIPTSFAHTPHFNQMYRSDSTRYETFQTSFEEMEAMLPAPTDLPRGWSALDGVYLHGKKDHVTDWAESLRKRGAKLILWEPIDHFDDPANRQLFIEYARLVDIVSPNLAEIRNLTGRQTLEGIIDFCYQEKFNHLLLRMGSQGVLVMDKQGKHFTVPPYPEKDIIDATGAGNACCGGFLAGLVETSDLKQAAYYANVSASLAMRQFGAVYPLEHGQVLARERLNYFRS
;
A
#
# COMPACT_ATOMS: atom_id res chain seq x y z
N MET A 1 10.10 -12.94 -6.74
CA MET A 1 8.76 -12.33 -6.86
C MET A 1 8.42 -11.44 -5.68
N LEU A 2 7.93 -10.23 -5.96
CA LEU A 2 7.24 -9.37 -5.00
C LEU A 2 5.72 -9.59 -5.12
N ILE A 3 4.98 -9.58 -4.01
CA ILE A 3 3.52 -9.66 -4.05
C ILE A 3 2.84 -8.59 -3.22
N SER A 4 1.70 -8.10 -3.72
CA SER A 4 0.80 -7.20 -3.03
C SER A 4 -0.50 -7.93 -2.70
N ILE A 5 -0.99 -7.83 -1.47
CA ILE A 5 -2.21 -8.50 -1.01
C ILE A 5 -3.16 -7.44 -0.48
N GLY A 6 -4.40 -7.43 -0.98
CA GLY A 6 -5.47 -6.58 -0.46
C GLY A 6 -6.60 -6.36 -1.45
N SER A 7 -7.20 -5.16 -1.42
CA SER A 7 -8.35 -4.81 -2.25
C SER A 7 -7.96 -4.30 -3.64
N VAL A 8 -8.76 -4.70 -4.64
CA VAL A 8 -8.98 -3.93 -5.86
C VAL A 8 -10.36 -3.26 -5.73
N ILE A 9 -10.44 -2.00 -6.11
CA ILE A 9 -11.68 -1.21 -6.02
C ILE A 9 -11.91 -0.46 -7.34
N LEU A 10 -13.15 -0.05 -7.56
CA LEU A 10 -13.51 0.91 -8.61
C LEU A 10 -13.76 2.28 -7.98
N ASP A 11 -13.20 3.31 -8.59
CA ASP A 11 -13.37 4.70 -8.16
C ASP A 11 -14.07 5.50 -9.27
N ASP A 12 -15.12 6.21 -8.89
CA ASP A 12 -15.75 7.24 -9.71
C ASP A 12 -15.28 8.62 -9.21
N VAL A 13 -14.45 9.29 -9.99
CA VAL A 13 -13.89 10.60 -9.65
C VAL A 13 -14.70 11.72 -10.29
N HIS A 14 -15.34 12.52 -9.44
CA HIS A 14 -16.09 13.71 -9.80
C HIS A 14 -15.21 14.96 -9.71
N GLN A 15 -14.86 15.53 -10.86
CA GLN A 15 -14.04 16.73 -10.96
C GLN A 15 -14.87 18.02 -10.92
N ARG A 16 -14.18 19.14 -10.64
CA ARG A 16 -14.78 20.47 -10.48
C ARG A 16 -15.47 21.02 -11.72
N ASP A 17 -15.01 20.61 -12.90
CA ASP A 17 -15.57 20.99 -14.20
C ASP A 17 -16.84 20.20 -14.56
N GLY A 18 -17.29 19.31 -13.67
CA GLY A 18 -18.42 18.40 -13.90
C GLY A 18 -18.02 17.11 -14.63
N THR A 19 -16.76 16.94 -15.01
CA THR A 19 -16.27 15.71 -15.62
C THR A 19 -16.27 14.59 -14.58
N VAL A 20 -16.89 13.46 -14.93
CA VAL A 20 -16.84 12.23 -14.12
C VAL A 20 -15.97 11.20 -14.82
N ARG A 21 -14.90 10.77 -14.16
CA ARG A 21 -14.09 9.63 -14.59
C ARG A 21 -14.60 8.39 -13.86
N ARG A 22 -15.13 7.42 -14.60
CA ARG A 22 -15.73 6.22 -14.02
C ARG A 22 -14.82 5.02 -14.11
N ASP A 23 -15.06 4.06 -13.22
CA ASP A 23 -14.38 2.77 -13.18
C ASP A 23 -12.84 2.92 -13.20
N LEU A 24 -12.32 3.90 -12.46
CA LEU A 24 -10.89 4.01 -12.27
C LEU A 24 -10.47 2.88 -11.34
N MET A 25 -9.50 2.07 -11.79
CA MET A 25 -8.98 0.99 -10.98
C MET A 25 -8.15 1.56 -9.84
N GLY A 26 -8.54 1.25 -8.61
CA GLY A 26 -7.86 1.67 -7.39
C GLY A 26 -7.58 0.50 -6.45
N GLY A 27 -7.54 0.81 -5.16
CA GLY A 27 -7.34 -0.16 -4.09
C GLY A 27 -5.87 -0.27 -3.70
N GLY A 28 -5.62 -0.40 -2.40
CA GLY A 28 -4.25 -0.35 -1.86
C GLY A 28 -3.36 -1.43 -2.47
N CYS A 29 -3.92 -2.60 -2.78
CA CYS A 29 -3.20 -3.69 -3.43
C CYS A 29 -2.66 -3.28 -4.80
N ILE A 30 -3.49 -2.62 -5.63
CA ILE A 30 -3.11 -2.23 -7.00
C ILE A 30 -2.13 -1.07 -6.99
N HIS A 31 -2.34 -0.05 -6.17
CA HIS A 31 -1.39 1.07 -6.03
C HIS A 31 0.00 0.58 -5.60
N CYS A 32 0.04 -0.32 -4.62
CA CYS A 32 1.28 -0.92 -4.15
C CYS A 32 1.93 -1.81 -5.23
N GLY A 33 1.17 -2.67 -5.90
CA GLY A 33 1.66 -3.53 -6.98
C GLY A 33 2.23 -2.73 -8.16
N MET A 34 1.55 -1.66 -8.58
CA MET A 34 2.04 -0.78 -9.64
C MET A 34 3.34 -0.08 -9.24
N ALA A 35 3.47 0.34 -7.98
CA ALA A 35 4.71 0.89 -7.46
C ALA A 35 5.85 -0.14 -7.46
N MET A 36 5.58 -1.42 -7.16
CA MET A 36 6.58 -2.49 -7.30
C MET A 36 7.01 -2.67 -8.76
N ARG A 37 6.07 -2.59 -9.73
CA ARG A 37 6.34 -2.70 -11.18
C ARG A 37 7.23 -1.59 -11.74
N LEU A 38 7.40 -0.47 -11.02
CA LEU A 38 8.40 0.55 -11.36
C LEU A 38 9.85 0.04 -11.22
N TRP A 39 10.06 -1.00 -10.41
CA TRP A 39 11.39 -1.43 -10.00
C TRP A 39 11.69 -2.89 -10.31
N CYS A 40 10.65 -3.72 -10.41
CA CYS A 40 10.76 -5.17 -10.58
C CYS A 40 9.73 -5.67 -11.59
N ASP A 41 10.12 -6.61 -12.46
CA ASP A 41 9.18 -7.19 -13.41
C ASP A 41 8.29 -8.28 -12.81
N ASP A 42 8.85 -9.07 -11.89
CA ASP A 42 8.19 -10.25 -11.30
C ASP A 42 7.32 -9.84 -10.10
N VAL A 43 6.10 -9.36 -10.39
CA VAL A 43 5.14 -8.86 -9.41
C VAL A 43 3.79 -9.57 -9.53
N GLY A 44 3.27 -10.07 -8.41
CA GLY A 44 1.91 -10.57 -8.28
C GLY A 44 1.02 -9.64 -7.45
N VAL A 45 -0.28 -9.63 -7.74
CA VAL A 45 -1.29 -9.03 -6.86
C VAL A 45 -2.30 -10.10 -6.49
N LEU A 46 -2.58 -10.25 -5.21
CA LEU A 46 -3.64 -11.11 -4.69
C LEU A 46 -4.82 -10.23 -4.31
N ALA A 47 -5.87 -10.27 -5.12
CA ALA A 47 -7.07 -9.45 -4.94
C ALA A 47 -8.29 -10.18 -5.48
N LYS A 48 -9.45 -9.95 -4.85
CA LYS A 48 -10.74 -10.44 -5.32
C LYS A 48 -11.53 -9.32 -5.96
N HIS A 49 -12.30 -9.65 -7.00
CA HIS A 49 -13.26 -8.75 -7.61
C HIS A 49 -14.58 -9.46 -7.88
N GLY A 50 -15.68 -8.72 -7.86
CA GLY A 50 -17.01 -9.25 -8.14
C GLY A 50 -17.24 -9.51 -9.63
N GLU A 51 -18.39 -10.06 -9.96
CA GLU A 51 -18.85 -10.29 -11.35
C GLU A 51 -19.09 -8.98 -12.11
N ASP A 52 -19.28 -7.87 -11.39
CA ASP A 52 -19.45 -6.52 -11.92
C ASP A 52 -18.13 -5.85 -12.33
N PHE A 53 -16.98 -6.47 -12.06
CA PHE A 53 -15.69 -5.94 -12.45
C PHE A 53 -15.54 -5.93 -13.98
N PRO A 54 -15.25 -4.79 -14.62
CA PRO A 54 -15.17 -4.72 -16.07
C PRO A 54 -14.10 -5.66 -16.65
N LEU A 55 -14.48 -6.51 -17.61
CA LEU A 55 -13.56 -7.47 -18.27
C LEU A 55 -12.29 -6.81 -18.86
N ARG A 56 -12.40 -5.55 -19.31
CA ARG A 56 -11.26 -4.76 -19.80
C ARG A 56 -10.20 -4.53 -18.70
N LEU A 57 -10.66 -4.30 -17.47
CA LEU A 57 -9.81 -4.04 -16.31
C LEU A 57 -9.23 -5.34 -15.77
N GLU A 58 -10.01 -6.42 -15.76
CA GLU A 58 -9.50 -7.76 -15.42
C GLU A 58 -8.37 -8.19 -16.36
N ARG A 59 -8.55 -7.99 -17.67
CA ARG A 59 -7.49 -8.26 -18.66
C ARG A 59 -6.25 -7.42 -18.39
N SER A 60 -6.43 -6.12 -18.13
CA SER A 60 -5.34 -5.22 -17.77
C SER A 60 -4.57 -5.72 -16.54
N LEU A 61 -5.25 -6.20 -15.49
CA LEU A 61 -4.59 -6.76 -14.30
C LEU A 61 -3.76 -8.00 -14.65
N LYS A 62 -4.29 -8.89 -15.49
CA LYS A 62 -3.60 -10.13 -15.90
C LYS A 62 -2.42 -9.89 -16.86
N GLU A 63 -2.39 -8.73 -17.53
CA GLU A 63 -1.24 -8.30 -18.33
C GLU A 63 -0.17 -7.60 -17.46
N LEU A 64 -0.58 -6.92 -16.38
CA LEU A 64 0.33 -6.18 -15.50
C LEU A 64 0.96 -7.03 -14.40
N PHE A 65 0.29 -8.10 -13.96
CA PHE A 65 0.65 -8.91 -12.80
C PHE A 65 0.50 -10.40 -13.05
N ALA A 66 1.09 -11.22 -12.17
CA ALA A 66 0.87 -12.67 -12.16
C ALA A 66 -0.63 -13.01 -12.05
N PRO A 67 -1.24 -13.65 -13.07
CA PRO A 67 -2.70 -13.74 -13.21
C PRO A 67 -3.36 -14.65 -12.19
N GLU A 68 -2.61 -15.55 -11.53
CA GLU A 68 -3.14 -16.51 -10.57
C GLU A 68 -3.69 -15.84 -9.29
N GLY A 69 -3.27 -14.60 -9.01
CA GLY A 69 -3.74 -13.83 -7.86
C GLY A 69 -4.98 -12.96 -8.14
N ILE A 70 -5.47 -12.93 -9.38
CA ILE A 70 -6.68 -12.20 -9.76
C ILE A 70 -7.89 -13.13 -9.64
N ILE A 71 -8.68 -12.96 -8.58
CA ILE A 71 -9.70 -13.92 -8.18
C ILE A 71 -11.11 -13.35 -8.41
N PRO A 72 -11.86 -13.84 -9.41
CA PRO A 72 -13.28 -13.49 -9.53
C PRO A 72 -14.10 -14.17 -8.43
N THR A 73 -15.09 -13.46 -7.91
CA THR A 73 -16.05 -13.97 -6.92
C THR A 73 -17.48 -13.68 -7.35
N SER A 74 -18.41 -14.58 -6.99
CA SER A 74 -19.84 -14.46 -7.32
C SER A 74 -20.72 -14.09 -6.13
N PHE A 75 -20.13 -13.85 -4.96
CA PHE A 75 -20.86 -13.67 -3.69
C PHE A 75 -20.92 -12.21 -3.22
N ALA A 76 -20.21 -11.29 -3.88
CA ALA A 76 -20.20 -9.88 -3.53
C ALA A 76 -19.84 -9.01 -4.74
N HIS A 77 -20.25 -7.74 -4.67
CA HIS A 77 -19.89 -6.70 -5.63
C HIS A 77 -18.45 -6.27 -5.45
N THR A 78 -17.81 -5.82 -6.53
CA THR A 78 -16.52 -5.15 -6.43
C THR A 78 -16.69 -3.88 -5.61
N PRO A 79 -15.82 -3.62 -4.61
CA PRO A 79 -15.91 -2.39 -3.84
C PRO A 79 -15.84 -1.16 -4.75
N HIS A 80 -16.82 -0.25 -4.62
CA HIS A 80 -16.96 0.95 -5.44
C HIS A 80 -17.10 2.19 -4.55
N PHE A 81 -16.34 3.22 -4.87
CA PHE A 81 -16.28 4.48 -4.13
C PHE A 81 -16.48 5.64 -5.08
N ASN A 82 -17.21 6.67 -4.65
CA ASN A 82 -17.19 7.95 -5.34
C ASN A 82 -16.23 8.90 -4.62
N GLN A 83 -15.38 9.54 -5.38
CA GLN A 83 -14.47 10.57 -4.91
C GLN A 83 -14.91 11.92 -5.46
N MET A 84 -15.17 12.87 -4.56
CA MET A 84 -15.59 14.23 -4.93
C MET A 84 -14.60 15.26 -4.40
N TYR A 85 -14.09 16.10 -5.29
CA TYR A 85 -13.20 17.21 -4.92
C TYR A 85 -13.98 18.51 -4.78
N ARG A 86 -13.99 19.10 -3.58
CA ARG A 86 -14.62 20.41 -3.34
C ARG A 86 -13.70 21.57 -3.72
N SER A 87 -14.27 22.78 -3.72
CA SER A 87 -13.61 24.03 -4.09
C SER A 87 -12.43 24.43 -3.18
N ASP A 88 -12.42 23.94 -1.95
CA ASP A 88 -11.33 24.14 -0.96
C ASP A 88 -10.24 23.06 -1.04
N SER A 89 -10.28 22.23 -2.08
CA SER A 89 -9.37 21.10 -2.30
C SER A 89 -9.51 19.96 -1.28
N THR A 90 -10.58 19.95 -0.49
CA THR A 90 -10.93 18.79 0.34
C THR A 90 -11.54 17.69 -0.54
N ARG A 91 -11.08 16.45 -0.32
CA ARG A 91 -11.63 15.24 -0.93
C ARG A 91 -12.69 14.66 0.01
N TYR A 92 -13.86 14.37 -0.52
CA TYR A 92 -14.89 13.58 0.15
C TYR A 92 -15.05 12.26 -0.57
N GLU A 93 -14.98 11.17 0.18
CA GLU A 93 -15.26 9.84 -0.31
C GLU A 93 -16.66 9.43 0.16
N THR A 94 -17.53 9.08 -0.78
CA THR A 94 -18.79 8.41 -0.45
C THR A 94 -18.69 6.96 -0.86
N PHE A 95 -18.77 6.11 0.15
CA PHE A 95 -18.75 4.66 0.02
C PHE A 95 -20.06 4.22 -0.62
N GLN A 96 -20.01 3.60 -1.80
CA GLN A 96 -21.17 2.89 -2.34
C GLN A 96 -21.26 1.49 -1.76
N THR A 97 -20.12 0.91 -1.45
CA THR A 97 -19.96 -0.39 -0.79
C THR A 97 -19.80 -0.19 0.72
N SER A 98 -20.53 -0.96 1.51
CA SER A 98 -20.35 -0.96 2.97
C SER A 98 -18.96 -1.50 3.34
N PHE A 99 -18.47 -1.13 4.52
CA PHE A 99 -17.19 -1.66 5.01
C PHE A 99 -17.21 -3.19 5.15
N GLU A 100 -18.34 -3.78 5.57
CA GLU A 100 -18.50 -5.23 5.69
C GLU A 100 -18.34 -5.94 4.34
N GLU A 101 -18.95 -5.39 3.27
CA GLU A 101 -18.80 -5.90 1.91
C GLU A 101 -17.36 -5.72 1.39
N MET A 102 -16.71 -4.58 1.68
CA MET A 102 -15.30 -4.37 1.34
C MET A 102 -14.40 -5.39 2.03
N GLU A 103 -14.61 -5.63 3.33
CA GLU A 103 -13.86 -6.64 4.06
C GLU A 103 -14.12 -8.04 3.50
N ALA A 104 -15.37 -8.40 3.16
CA ALA A 104 -15.70 -9.69 2.56
C ALA A 104 -14.92 -9.96 1.25
N MET A 105 -14.53 -8.89 0.55
CA MET A 105 -13.71 -8.95 -0.67
C MET A 105 -12.20 -9.01 -0.42
N LEU A 106 -11.73 -8.86 0.83
CA LEU A 106 -10.31 -9.03 1.12
C LEU A 106 -9.89 -10.51 0.98
N PRO A 107 -8.72 -10.79 0.39
CA PRO A 107 -8.18 -12.15 0.34
C PRO A 107 -7.95 -12.76 1.74
N ALA A 108 -8.06 -14.09 1.80
CA ALA A 108 -7.67 -14.91 2.94
C ALA A 108 -6.42 -15.74 2.60
N PRO A 109 -5.67 -16.24 3.59
CA PRO A 109 -4.48 -17.06 3.35
C PRO A 109 -4.70 -18.27 2.43
N THR A 110 -5.91 -18.83 2.41
CA THR A 110 -6.31 -19.93 1.54
C THR A 110 -6.35 -19.58 0.07
N ASP A 111 -6.47 -18.29 -0.26
CA ASP A 111 -6.51 -17.77 -1.63
C ASP A 111 -5.11 -17.67 -2.25
N LEU A 112 -4.05 -17.82 -1.45
CA LEU A 112 -2.67 -17.70 -1.93
C LEU A 112 -2.35 -18.78 -2.97
N PRO A 113 -2.00 -18.40 -4.22
CA PRO A 113 -1.78 -19.36 -5.30
C PRO A 113 -0.72 -20.40 -4.96
N ARG A 114 -0.97 -21.67 -5.31
CA ARG A 114 -0.08 -22.78 -4.92
C ARG A 114 1.34 -22.63 -5.44
N GLY A 115 1.51 -22.04 -6.62
CA GLY A 115 2.81 -21.83 -7.27
C GLY A 115 3.63 -20.66 -6.69
N TRP A 116 3.00 -19.76 -5.92
CA TRP A 116 3.70 -18.63 -5.33
C TRP A 116 4.52 -19.10 -4.12
N SER A 117 5.84 -19.06 -4.26
CA SER A 117 6.81 -19.48 -3.24
C SER A 117 8.11 -18.69 -3.40
N ALA A 118 9.01 -18.77 -2.39
CA ALA A 118 10.26 -18.01 -2.35
C ALA A 118 10.04 -16.50 -2.58
N LEU A 119 9.06 -15.95 -1.86
CA LEU A 119 8.63 -14.55 -2.00
C LEU A 119 9.71 -13.61 -1.44
N ASP A 120 10.21 -12.69 -2.27
CA ASP A 120 11.25 -11.75 -1.84
C ASP A 120 10.69 -10.67 -0.91
N GLY A 121 9.45 -10.27 -1.16
CA GLY A 121 8.73 -9.30 -0.35
C GLY A 121 7.22 -9.43 -0.53
N VAL A 122 6.51 -9.23 0.57
CA VAL A 122 5.05 -9.23 0.62
C VAL A 122 4.57 -7.90 1.21
N TYR A 123 3.69 -7.22 0.50
CA TYR A 123 2.85 -6.18 1.06
C TYR A 123 1.52 -6.80 1.50
N LEU A 124 1.16 -6.62 2.76
CA LEU A 124 -0.06 -7.14 3.36
C LEU A 124 -0.96 -5.98 3.79
N HIS A 125 -2.12 -5.87 3.15
CA HIS A 125 -3.21 -4.98 3.53
C HIS A 125 -4.51 -5.79 3.51
N GLY A 126 -4.87 -6.37 4.66
CA GLY A 126 -5.95 -7.34 4.78
C GLY A 126 -6.70 -7.22 6.09
N LYS A 127 -7.67 -8.11 6.31
CA LYS A 127 -8.49 -8.13 7.53
C LYS A 127 -7.61 -8.20 8.78
N LYS A 128 -7.98 -7.40 9.79
CA LYS A 128 -7.29 -7.39 11.08
C LYS A 128 -7.16 -8.79 11.68
N ASP A 129 -8.23 -9.59 11.65
CA ASP A 129 -8.28 -10.88 12.35
C ASP A 129 -7.41 -11.97 11.70
N HIS A 130 -6.87 -11.73 10.51
CA HIS A 130 -6.08 -12.71 9.76
C HIS A 130 -4.58 -12.39 9.73
N VAL A 131 -4.08 -11.34 10.40
CA VAL A 131 -2.66 -10.95 10.28
C VAL A 131 -1.72 -12.06 10.77
N THR A 132 -2.08 -12.76 11.85
CA THR A 132 -1.31 -13.92 12.34
C THR A 132 -1.27 -15.05 11.32
N ASP A 133 -2.44 -15.46 10.80
CA ASP A 133 -2.55 -16.55 9.81
C ASP A 133 -1.82 -16.21 8.51
N TRP A 134 -1.87 -14.93 8.11
CA TRP A 134 -1.12 -14.41 6.99
C TRP A 134 0.38 -14.52 7.23
N ALA A 135 0.88 -14.01 8.35
CA ALA A 135 2.31 -14.06 8.68
C ALA A 135 2.81 -15.51 8.63
N GLU A 136 2.11 -16.45 9.28
CA GLU A 136 2.48 -17.86 9.24
C GLU A 136 2.45 -18.45 7.83
N SER A 137 1.38 -18.20 7.07
CA SER A 137 1.21 -18.77 5.73
C SER A 137 2.25 -18.24 4.76
N LEU A 138 2.57 -16.94 4.83
CA LEU A 138 3.59 -16.31 4.00
C LEU A 138 4.99 -16.82 4.35
N ARG A 139 5.30 -17.02 5.64
CA ARG A 139 6.58 -17.64 6.05
C ARG A 139 6.69 -19.09 5.59
N LYS A 140 5.62 -19.88 5.65
CA LYS A 140 5.57 -21.24 5.09
C LYS A 140 5.83 -21.25 3.57
N ARG A 141 5.51 -20.16 2.87
CA ARG A 141 5.82 -19.95 1.44
C ARG A 141 7.21 -19.36 1.19
N GLY A 142 8.01 -19.14 2.22
CA GLY A 142 9.37 -18.62 2.11
C GLY A 142 9.44 -17.10 1.93
N ALA A 143 8.45 -16.34 2.43
CA ALA A 143 8.51 -14.88 2.41
C ALA A 143 9.68 -14.36 3.24
N LYS A 144 10.60 -13.63 2.58
CA LYS A 144 11.76 -13.01 3.22
C LYS A 144 11.40 -11.72 3.96
N LEU A 145 10.55 -10.89 3.34
CA LEU A 145 10.07 -9.64 3.91
C LEU A 145 8.53 -9.60 3.90
N ILE A 146 7.92 -9.18 5.00
CA ILE A 146 6.50 -8.88 5.13
C ILE A 146 6.38 -7.45 5.65
N LEU A 147 5.80 -6.58 4.82
CA LEU A 147 5.39 -5.22 5.17
C LEU A 147 3.88 -5.23 5.38
N TRP A 148 3.45 -4.91 6.59
CA TRP A 148 2.03 -4.79 6.93
C TRP A 148 1.61 -3.32 7.00
N GLU A 149 0.59 -2.98 6.21
CA GLU A 149 -0.16 -1.72 6.33
C GLU A 149 -1.50 -2.03 7.02
N PRO A 150 -1.76 -1.44 8.19
CA PRO A 150 -3.06 -1.56 8.85
C PRO A 150 -4.16 -0.88 8.03
N ILE A 151 -5.36 -1.48 8.01
CA ILE A 151 -6.56 -0.89 7.41
C ILE A 151 -7.05 0.33 8.22
N ASP A 152 -7.77 1.26 7.58
CA ASP A 152 -8.19 2.59 8.09
C ASP A 152 -9.08 2.63 9.37
N HIS A 153 -9.28 1.49 10.04
CA HIS A 153 -9.99 1.38 11.34
C HIS A 153 -9.19 0.64 12.42
N PHE A 154 -7.95 0.26 12.09
CA PHE A 154 -7.05 -0.33 13.07
C PHE A 154 -6.55 0.73 14.07
N ASP A 155 -6.67 2.01 13.74
CA ASP A 155 -6.14 3.14 14.49
C ASP A 155 -6.92 3.49 15.78
N ASP A 156 -8.03 2.80 16.07
CA ASP A 156 -8.74 2.89 17.35
C ASP A 156 -7.82 2.46 18.52
N PRO A 157 -7.68 3.26 19.60
CA PRO A 157 -6.93 2.89 20.80
C PRO A 157 -7.26 1.52 21.39
N ALA A 158 -8.48 1.02 21.22
CA ALA A 158 -8.90 -0.31 21.65
C ALA A 158 -8.11 -1.44 20.96
N ASN A 159 -7.60 -1.19 19.74
CA ASN A 159 -6.79 -2.13 18.98
C ASN A 159 -5.29 -2.04 19.31
N ARG A 160 -4.85 -1.13 20.19
CA ARG A 160 -3.41 -0.89 20.47
C ARG A 160 -2.64 -2.15 20.84
N GLN A 161 -3.21 -3.00 21.71
CA GLN A 161 -2.53 -4.24 22.13
C GLN A 161 -2.40 -5.22 20.96
N LEU A 162 -3.48 -5.36 20.17
CA LEU A 162 -3.49 -6.22 18.98
C LEU A 162 -2.52 -5.72 17.90
N PHE A 163 -2.41 -4.39 17.73
CA PHE A 163 -1.45 -3.76 16.83
C PHE A 163 -0.02 -4.18 17.18
N ILE A 164 0.32 -4.09 18.46
CA ILE A 164 1.66 -4.43 18.97
C ILE A 164 1.97 -5.89 18.69
N GLU A 165 1.01 -6.78 18.93
CA GLU A 165 1.16 -8.21 18.67
C GLU A 165 1.41 -8.49 17.19
N TYR A 166 0.62 -7.90 16.30
CA TYR A 166 0.77 -8.07 14.85
C TYR A 166 2.04 -7.43 14.28
N ALA A 167 2.40 -6.23 14.74
CA ALA A 167 3.63 -5.55 14.33
C ALA A 167 4.90 -6.36 14.63
N ARG A 168 4.87 -7.24 15.65
CA ARG A 168 5.98 -8.14 15.99
C ARG A 168 6.08 -9.37 15.09
N LEU A 169 5.00 -9.74 14.39
CA LEU A 169 4.96 -10.91 13.49
C LEU A 169 5.55 -10.62 12.11
N VAL A 170 5.67 -9.35 11.75
CA VAL A 170 6.08 -8.87 10.43
C VAL A 170 7.45 -8.20 10.48
N ASP A 171 8.07 -8.00 9.31
CA ASP A 171 9.40 -7.37 9.24
C ASP A 171 9.30 -5.85 9.30
N ILE A 172 8.23 -5.28 8.74
CA ILE A 172 7.99 -3.84 8.64
C ILE A 172 6.51 -3.58 8.94
N VAL A 173 6.23 -2.67 9.87
CA VAL A 173 4.88 -2.11 10.06
C VAL A 173 4.84 -0.71 9.47
N SER A 174 3.78 -0.37 8.71
CA SER A 174 3.67 0.91 8.00
C SER A 174 2.35 1.65 8.23
N PRO A 175 2.13 2.19 9.44
CA PRO A 175 1.02 3.10 9.65
C PRO A 175 1.33 4.48 9.06
N ASN A 176 0.30 5.28 8.85
CA ASN A 176 0.44 6.70 8.61
C ASN A 176 0.53 7.48 9.93
N LEU A 177 0.98 8.73 9.87
CA LEU A 177 1.18 9.56 11.05
C LEU A 177 -0.11 9.82 11.86
N ALA A 178 -1.25 9.96 11.20
CA ALA A 178 -2.54 10.16 11.88
C ALA A 178 -3.00 8.87 12.55
N GLU A 179 -2.91 7.72 11.86
CA GLU A 179 -3.26 6.40 12.38
C GLU A 179 -2.48 6.09 13.67
N ILE A 180 -1.15 6.20 13.65
CA ILE A 180 -0.35 5.85 14.83
C ILE A 180 -0.55 6.85 15.98
N ARG A 181 -0.83 8.13 15.68
CA ARG A 181 -1.20 9.14 16.68
C ARG A 181 -2.50 8.79 17.37
N ASN A 182 -3.52 8.43 16.60
CA ASN A 182 -4.81 8.03 17.11
C ASN A 182 -4.68 6.77 17.99
N LEU A 183 -3.98 5.76 17.49
CA LEU A 183 -3.78 4.47 18.16
C LEU A 183 -3.04 4.58 19.50
N THR A 184 -2.02 5.44 19.55
CA THR A 184 -1.06 5.47 20.68
C THR A 184 -1.22 6.67 21.59
N GLY A 185 -1.93 7.71 21.15
CA GLY A 185 -1.99 9.03 21.79
C GLY A 185 -0.69 9.84 21.72
N ARG A 186 0.37 9.34 21.09
CA ARG A 186 1.69 10.00 21.01
C ARG A 186 1.68 11.08 19.93
N GLN A 187 1.91 12.34 20.31
CA GLN A 187 1.82 13.47 19.38
C GLN A 187 3.14 13.80 18.66
N THR A 188 4.28 13.54 19.31
CA THR A 188 5.61 13.82 18.77
C THR A 188 6.19 12.62 18.02
N LEU A 189 7.09 12.87 17.06
CA LEU A 189 7.76 11.80 16.33
C LEU A 189 8.64 10.97 17.27
N GLU A 190 9.32 11.63 18.21
CA GLU A 190 10.14 10.99 19.23
C GLU A 190 9.30 10.05 20.10
N GLY A 191 8.10 10.48 20.51
CA GLY A 191 7.20 9.64 21.31
C GLY A 191 6.67 8.43 20.55
N ILE A 192 6.50 8.54 19.23
CA ILE A 192 6.13 7.43 18.35
C ILE A 192 7.30 6.46 18.18
N ILE A 193 8.51 6.96 17.94
CA ILE A 193 9.74 6.17 17.84
C ILE A 193 9.98 5.41 19.14
N ASP A 194 9.93 6.09 20.29
CA ASP A 194 10.12 5.50 21.62
C ASP A 194 9.10 4.38 21.87
N PHE A 195 7.83 4.61 21.52
CA PHE A 195 6.81 3.58 21.61
C PHE A 195 7.15 2.35 20.75
N CYS A 196 7.46 2.54 19.47
CA CYS A 196 7.75 1.43 18.56
C CYS A 196 9.00 0.65 18.99
N TYR A 197 10.02 1.34 19.48
CA TYR A 197 11.25 0.74 20.00
C TYR A 197 11.00 -0.06 21.28
N GLN A 198 10.29 0.51 22.25
CA GLN A 198 9.92 -0.17 23.50
C GLN A 198 9.07 -1.42 23.25
N GLU A 199 8.17 -1.33 22.27
CA GLU A 199 7.33 -2.44 21.86
C GLU A 199 8.03 -3.44 20.94
N LYS A 200 9.33 -3.26 20.65
CA LYS A 200 10.18 -4.20 19.90
C LYS A 200 9.70 -4.46 18.47
N PHE A 201 9.27 -3.41 17.77
CA PHE A 201 8.98 -3.55 16.34
C PHE A 201 10.27 -3.82 15.56
N ASN A 202 10.21 -4.67 14.54
CA ASN A 202 11.37 -4.99 13.71
C ASN A 202 11.80 -3.77 12.89
N HIS A 203 10.90 -3.22 12.08
CA HIS A 203 11.12 -1.94 11.40
C HIS A 203 9.81 -1.15 11.36
N LEU A 204 9.92 0.17 11.41
CA LEU A 204 8.82 1.10 11.18
C LEU A 204 9.06 1.84 9.86
N LEU A 205 8.06 1.84 8.98
CA LEU A 205 7.96 2.78 7.86
C LEU A 205 6.78 3.71 8.15
N LEU A 206 7.05 4.84 8.80
CA LEU A 206 6.01 5.82 9.14
C LEU A 206 5.76 6.75 7.95
N ARG A 207 4.56 6.65 7.36
CA ARG A 207 4.13 7.49 6.24
C ARG A 207 3.63 8.84 6.77
N MET A 208 4.27 9.94 6.38
CA MET A 208 3.98 11.28 6.90
C MET A 208 3.50 12.26 5.82
N GLY A 209 2.97 11.75 4.71
CA GLY A 209 2.41 12.56 3.62
C GLY A 209 3.43 13.58 3.07
N SER A 210 3.08 14.86 3.12
CA SER A 210 3.95 15.97 2.66
C SER A 210 5.24 16.14 3.49
N GLN A 211 5.38 15.43 4.60
CA GLN A 211 6.62 15.39 5.40
C GLN A 211 7.53 14.22 5.02
N GLY A 212 7.14 13.39 4.03
CA GLY A 212 7.92 12.26 3.55
C GLY A 212 7.72 11.02 4.42
N VAL A 213 8.82 10.32 4.69
CA VAL A 213 8.81 9.08 5.48
C VAL A 213 9.84 9.11 6.60
N LEU A 214 9.49 8.51 7.73
CA LEU A 214 10.42 8.19 8.80
C LEU A 214 10.61 6.68 8.85
N VAL A 215 11.87 6.26 8.92
CA VAL A 215 12.24 4.84 9.01
C VAL A 215 12.97 4.60 10.32
N MET A 216 12.58 3.55 11.03
CA MET A 216 13.26 3.06 12.24
C MET A 216 13.62 1.59 12.07
N ASP A 217 14.84 1.21 12.44
CA ASP A 217 15.27 -0.19 12.52
C ASP A 217 15.03 -0.83 13.89
N LYS A 218 15.28 -2.14 13.98
CA LYS A 218 15.05 -2.93 15.20
C LYS A 218 15.95 -2.51 16.38
N GLN A 219 17.00 -1.74 16.12
CA GLN A 219 17.87 -1.16 17.15
C GLN A 219 17.42 0.24 17.57
N GLY A 220 16.32 0.77 17.01
CA GLY A 220 15.82 2.10 17.29
C GLY A 220 16.55 3.20 16.53
N LYS A 221 17.53 2.87 15.66
CA LYS A 221 18.17 3.87 14.80
C LYS A 221 17.17 4.29 13.74
N HIS A 222 17.04 5.59 13.55
CA HIS A 222 16.02 6.16 12.68
C HIS A 222 16.53 7.37 11.90
N PHE A 223 15.82 7.68 10.83
CA PHE A 223 16.04 8.86 10.01
C PHE A 223 14.75 9.24 9.28
N THR A 224 14.65 10.51 8.90
CA THR A 224 13.57 11.03 8.06
C THR A 224 14.11 11.33 6.67
N VAL A 225 13.35 10.96 5.64
CA VAL A 225 13.62 11.35 4.25
C VAL A 225 12.48 12.24 3.76
N PRO A 226 12.77 13.49 3.35
CA PRO A 226 11.75 14.40 2.81
C PRO A 226 11.16 13.82 1.52
N PRO A 227 9.92 14.21 1.14
CA PRO A 227 9.32 13.70 -0.08
C PRO A 227 10.06 14.23 -1.32
N TYR A 228 9.86 13.58 -2.45
CA TYR A 228 10.24 14.16 -3.73
C TYR A 228 9.36 15.40 -3.99
N PRO A 229 9.91 16.55 -4.40
CA PRO A 229 9.15 17.80 -4.58
C PRO A 229 8.31 17.76 -5.87
N GLU A 230 7.26 16.95 -5.89
CA GLU A 230 6.32 16.84 -7.00
C GLU A 230 5.52 18.14 -7.17
N LYS A 231 5.49 18.65 -8.40
CA LYS A 231 4.79 19.89 -8.76
C LYS A 231 3.45 19.62 -9.44
N ASP A 232 3.31 18.46 -10.08
CA ASP A 232 2.14 18.09 -10.87
C ASP A 232 1.25 17.11 -10.09
N ILE A 233 0.85 17.47 -8.87
CA ILE A 233 -0.05 16.65 -8.06
C ILE A 233 -1.47 16.75 -8.63
N ILE A 234 -2.00 15.64 -9.12
CA ILE A 234 -3.38 15.51 -9.63
C ILE A 234 -4.28 14.89 -8.56
N ASP A 235 -3.85 13.78 -7.97
CA ASP A 235 -4.60 13.04 -6.96
C ASP A 235 -3.67 12.34 -5.96
N ALA A 236 -3.90 12.48 -4.66
CA ALA A 236 -3.10 11.83 -3.63
C ALA A 236 -3.55 10.39 -3.29
N THR A 237 -4.64 9.90 -3.89
CA THR A 237 -5.15 8.53 -3.66
C THR A 237 -4.07 7.48 -3.91
N GLY A 238 -3.91 6.58 -2.94
CA GLY A 238 -2.97 5.47 -3.05
C GLY A 238 -1.49 5.83 -2.99
N ALA A 239 -1.12 7.10 -2.79
CA ALA A 239 0.29 7.51 -2.64
C ALA A 239 0.97 6.81 -1.45
N GLY A 240 0.22 6.59 -0.36
CA GLY A 240 0.68 5.82 0.81
C GLY A 240 0.93 4.35 0.49
N ASN A 241 0.07 3.70 -0.29
CA ASN A 241 0.26 2.30 -0.69
C ASN A 241 1.40 2.17 -1.71
N ALA A 242 1.52 3.11 -2.65
CA ALA A 242 2.65 3.20 -3.57
C ALA A 242 3.98 3.43 -2.83
N CYS A 243 3.97 4.22 -1.76
CA CYS A 243 5.11 4.37 -0.85
C CYS A 243 5.54 3.01 -0.27
N CYS A 244 4.60 2.18 0.22
CA CYS A 244 4.89 0.84 0.72
C CYS A 244 5.49 -0.06 -0.37
N GLY A 245 4.93 -0.06 -1.59
CA GLY A 245 5.42 -0.86 -2.71
C GLY A 245 6.83 -0.47 -3.15
N GLY A 246 7.10 0.83 -3.25
CA GLY A 246 8.43 1.36 -3.53
C GLY A 246 9.44 1.03 -2.44
N PHE A 247 9.06 1.17 -1.17
CA PHE A 247 9.93 0.81 -0.05
C PHE A 247 10.33 -0.66 -0.09
N LEU A 248 9.36 -1.55 -0.28
CA LEU A 248 9.60 -2.99 -0.30
C LEU A 248 10.50 -3.39 -1.47
N ALA A 249 10.23 -2.86 -2.67
CA ALA A 249 11.07 -3.11 -3.85
C ALA A 249 12.49 -2.58 -3.65
N GLY A 250 12.63 -1.37 -3.12
CA GLY A 250 13.94 -0.78 -2.83
C GLY A 250 14.72 -1.58 -1.79
N LEU A 251 14.06 -2.06 -0.74
CA LEU A 251 14.73 -2.86 0.30
C LEU A 251 15.18 -4.23 -0.24
N VAL A 252 14.38 -4.88 -1.09
CA VAL A 252 14.77 -6.11 -1.78
C VAL A 252 15.95 -5.87 -2.73
N GLU A 253 15.95 -4.76 -3.48
CA GLU A 253 17.00 -4.43 -4.45
C GLU A 253 18.33 -4.05 -3.78
N THR A 254 18.29 -3.27 -2.69
CA THR A 254 19.50 -2.64 -2.12
C THR A 254 19.94 -3.22 -0.78
N SER A 255 19.05 -3.89 -0.05
CA SER A 255 19.25 -4.26 1.36
C SER A 255 19.60 -3.07 2.27
N ASP A 256 19.23 -1.84 1.89
CA ASP A 256 19.52 -0.61 2.62
C ASP A 256 18.23 0.19 2.87
N LEU A 257 17.91 0.42 4.15
CA LEU A 257 16.70 1.11 4.58
C LEU A 257 16.60 2.55 4.07
N LYS A 258 17.74 3.25 3.91
CA LYS A 258 17.76 4.64 3.46
C LYS A 258 17.48 4.72 1.97
N GLN A 259 18.09 3.83 1.19
CA GLN A 259 17.77 3.69 -0.23
C GLN A 259 16.31 3.25 -0.41
N ALA A 260 15.80 2.30 0.38
CA ALA A 260 14.39 1.89 0.36
C ALA A 260 13.44 3.10 0.59
N ALA A 261 13.77 3.99 1.53
CA ALA A 261 13.00 5.22 1.75
C ALA A 261 13.00 6.17 0.53
N TYR A 262 14.07 6.18 -0.27
CA TYR A 262 14.10 6.95 -1.52
C TYR A 262 13.13 6.37 -2.55
N TYR A 263 13.13 5.04 -2.71
CA TYR A 263 12.22 4.34 -3.64
C TYR A 263 10.76 4.55 -3.21
N ALA A 264 10.50 4.57 -1.90
CA ALA A 264 9.20 4.87 -1.32
C ALA A 264 8.69 6.27 -1.73
N ASN A 265 9.50 7.32 -1.50
CA ASN A 265 9.14 8.70 -1.85
C ASN A 265 9.02 8.90 -3.37
N VAL A 266 9.88 8.27 -4.17
CA VAL A 266 9.78 8.31 -5.64
C VAL A 266 8.47 7.66 -6.11
N SER A 267 8.14 6.48 -5.60
CA SER A 267 6.94 5.75 -6.02
C SER A 267 5.66 6.49 -5.66
N ALA A 268 5.60 7.06 -4.44
CA ALA A 268 4.51 7.93 -4.02
C ALA A 268 4.37 9.15 -4.95
N SER A 269 5.49 9.79 -5.31
CA SER A 269 5.47 10.96 -6.18
C SER A 269 4.93 10.69 -7.58
N LEU A 270 5.13 9.47 -8.12
CA LEU A 270 4.60 9.09 -9.43
C LEU A 270 3.13 8.72 -9.36
N ALA A 271 2.71 8.02 -8.31
CA ALA A 271 1.30 7.69 -8.08
C ALA A 271 0.41 8.94 -8.05
N MET A 272 0.95 10.07 -7.56
CA MET A 272 0.17 11.30 -7.42
C MET A 272 -0.10 12.08 -8.73
N ARG A 273 0.53 11.68 -9.84
CA ARG A 273 0.47 12.42 -11.11
C ARG A 273 -0.75 12.09 -11.97
N GLN A 274 -1.67 11.27 -11.47
CA GLN A 274 -2.85 10.84 -12.21
C GLN A 274 -3.96 10.36 -11.28
N PHE A 275 -5.15 10.19 -11.83
CA PHE A 275 -6.23 9.48 -11.15
C PHE A 275 -6.11 7.98 -11.34
N GLY A 276 -6.45 7.21 -10.30
CA GLY A 276 -6.40 5.75 -10.31
C GLY A 276 -4.98 5.18 -10.28
N ALA A 277 -4.88 3.88 -10.03
CA ALA A 277 -3.62 3.20 -9.72
C ALA A 277 -2.74 2.90 -10.93
N VAL A 278 -3.33 2.75 -12.13
CA VAL A 278 -2.62 2.21 -13.31
C VAL A 278 -2.09 3.32 -14.20
N TYR A 279 -0.76 3.47 -14.25
CA TYR A 279 -0.03 4.41 -15.13
C TYR A 279 0.82 3.66 -16.18
N PRO A 280 1.23 4.34 -17.29
CA PRO A 280 2.14 3.76 -18.27
C PRO A 280 3.49 3.36 -17.65
N LEU A 281 3.77 2.05 -17.60
CA LEU A 281 4.93 1.50 -16.89
C LEU A 281 6.27 1.93 -17.49
N GLU A 282 6.46 1.85 -18.82
CA GLU A 282 7.75 2.17 -19.44
C GLU A 282 8.19 3.60 -19.11
N HIS A 283 7.27 4.56 -19.24
CA HIS A 283 7.54 5.95 -18.90
C HIS A 283 7.73 6.13 -17.38
N GLY A 284 6.91 5.45 -16.56
CA GLY A 284 7.02 5.46 -15.11
C GLY A 284 8.38 4.96 -14.61
N GLN A 285 8.89 3.86 -15.16
CA GLN A 285 10.18 3.26 -14.80
C GLN A 285 11.35 4.22 -15.09
N VAL A 286 11.34 4.88 -16.25
CA VAL A 286 12.35 5.89 -16.60
C VAL A 286 12.31 7.05 -15.60
N LEU A 287 11.14 7.64 -15.37
CA LEU A 287 10.99 8.74 -14.42
C LEU A 287 11.37 8.32 -12.99
N ALA A 288 11.04 7.10 -12.58
CA ALA A 288 11.38 6.58 -11.26
C ALA A 288 12.90 6.56 -11.05
N ARG A 289 13.65 6.06 -12.04
CA ARG A 289 15.12 6.01 -12.00
C ARG A 289 15.73 7.40 -12.04
N GLU A 290 15.16 8.35 -12.81
CA GLU A 290 15.59 9.75 -12.81
C GLU A 290 15.39 10.43 -11.44
N ARG A 291 14.19 10.28 -10.85
CA ARG A 291 13.87 10.86 -9.54
C ARG A 291 14.70 10.25 -8.42
N LEU A 292 15.12 9.01 -8.55
CA LEU A 292 15.98 8.37 -7.55
C LEU A 292 17.34 9.08 -7.44
N ASN A 293 17.84 9.67 -8.54
CA ASN A 293 19.11 10.41 -8.51
C ASN A 293 19.03 11.67 -7.65
N TYR A 294 17.86 12.30 -7.53
CA TYR A 294 17.64 13.47 -6.66
C TYR A 294 17.98 13.18 -5.19
N PHE A 295 17.76 11.94 -4.72
CA PHE A 295 18.06 11.55 -3.34
C PHE A 295 19.51 11.09 -3.12
N ARG A 296 20.24 10.84 -4.21
CA ARG A 296 21.62 10.33 -4.19
C ARG A 296 22.66 11.43 -4.40
N SER A 297 22.25 12.57 -4.94
CA SER A 297 23.04 13.80 -5.03
C SER A 297 23.10 14.53 -3.69
#